data_AF-A0AAW7L8P9-F1
#
_entry.id   AF-A0AAW7L8P9-F1
#
_cell.length_a   1.000
_cell.length_b   1.000
_cell.length_c   1.000
_cell.angle_alpha   90.00
_cell.angle_beta   90.00
_cell.angle_gamma   90.00
#
_symmetry.space_group_name_H-M   'P 1'
#
loop_
_entity.id
_entity.type
_entity.pdbx_description
1 polymer ?
#
loop_
_entity_poly.entity_id
_entity_poly.type
_entity_poly.pdbx_seq_one_letter_code
_entity_poly.pdbx_strand_id
1 'polypeptide(L)'
;MALSVNTNVASLNAQRNLSKSSDALGTSMQRLSSGMKINSAKDDAAGLQIANRLSSQINGLGVAQRNANDGISMSQTAEGAMQESSNILQRMRDLSLQSANGSNDANARAALQKEVGALQQELTRIAETTKFGGTSLLDGSFGTKQFQVGSNANETINVSLRDVSADAIGAYEVKGIATGLGSPTTQTAVLSTAVGAVATADLNINGVAIPNAGVTGKGAADIADAINNEATGVTATAKLDVSLAGLTSADDSVISLQKGGNVVDDYKLAEFGGDIDRLASEMQADGYDAVVEDGTLRLKAQDVDGIQMTGTAGTATLKSNVTGGAAVAGGATNNDISITSTLTLSSPNQIGISGSDVDDILGGTATNAIAATGGKGTLTSIESVDISGTTSDGAQAAINTIDAALAQIDAQRADLGAVQNRFGFTIANLANVSENVSASKSRIEDTDYAAETAKLTKNQIMQQAGTTILAQSNQLPQAALSLLG
;
A
#
# COMPACT_ATOMS: atom_id res chain seq x y z
N MET A 1 -77.23 -46.86 29.46
CA MET A 1 -77.04 -45.40 29.60
C MET A 1 -78.30 -44.84 30.25
N ALA A 2 -78.18 -44.18 31.40
CA ALA A 2 -79.34 -43.55 32.04
C ALA A 2 -79.80 -42.34 31.21
N LEU A 3 -81.06 -42.33 30.75
CA LEU A 3 -81.65 -41.16 30.10
C LEU A 3 -81.90 -40.09 31.17
N SER A 4 -81.06 -39.05 31.19
CA SER A 4 -81.26 -37.83 31.97
C SER A 4 -81.91 -36.78 31.06
N VAL A 5 -83.08 -36.27 31.45
CA VAL A 5 -83.86 -35.30 30.65
C VAL A 5 -83.39 -33.86 30.86
N ASN A 6 -82.90 -33.50 32.05
CA ASN A 6 -82.47 -32.12 32.37
C ASN A 6 -81.03 -31.81 31.94
N THR A 7 -80.14 -32.80 31.87
CA THR A 7 -78.75 -32.59 31.44
C THR A 7 -78.43 -33.50 30.27
N ASN A 8 -78.30 -32.89 29.08
CA ASN A 8 -78.00 -33.59 27.84
C ASN A 8 -76.49 -33.60 27.58
N VAL A 9 -75.83 -34.66 28.05
CA VAL A 9 -74.38 -34.85 27.90
C VAL A 9 -73.97 -35.04 26.42
N ALA A 10 -74.85 -35.59 25.59
CA ALA A 10 -74.59 -35.77 24.15
C ALA A 10 -74.53 -34.42 23.42
N SER A 11 -75.48 -33.51 23.71
CA SER A 11 -75.49 -32.15 23.17
C SER A 11 -74.29 -31.32 23.64
N LEU A 12 -73.93 -31.39 24.93
CA LEU A 12 -72.73 -30.72 25.46
C LEU A 12 -71.42 -31.23 24.85
N ASN A 13 -71.33 -32.54 24.53
CA ASN A 13 -70.21 -33.10 23.80
C ASN A 13 -70.19 -32.64 22.33
N ALA A 14 -71.34 -32.66 21.65
CA ALA A 14 -71.47 -32.18 20.28
C ALA A 14 -71.10 -30.70 20.16
N GLN A 15 -71.56 -29.86 21.09
CA GLN A 15 -71.22 -28.44 21.15
C GLN A 15 -69.72 -28.21 21.37
N ARG A 16 -69.07 -28.93 22.30
CA ARG A 16 -67.61 -28.85 22.51
C ARG A 16 -66.82 -29.24 21.27
N ASN A 17 -67.23 -30.30 20.56
CA ASN A 17 -66.57 -30.73 19.33
C ASN A 17 -66.82 -29.75 18.16
N LEU A 18 -68.01 -29.15 18.08
CA LEU A 18 -68.34 -28.10 17.12
C LEU A 18 -67.51 -26.83 17.35
N SER A 19 -67.40 -26.36 18.60
CA SER A 19 -66.54 -25.23 18.96
C SER A 19 -65.08 -25.49 18.59
N LYS A 20 -64.53 -26.67 18.91
CA LYS A 20 -63.16 -27.06 18.49
C LYS A 20 -62.98 -27.04 16.97
N SER A 21 -63.97 -27.51 16.21
CA SER A 21 -63.92 -27.55 14.75
C SER A 21 -64.01 -26.14 14.14
N SER A 22 -64.83 -25.26 14.73
CA SER A 22 -64.93 -23.85 14.34
C SER A 22 -63.65 -23.07 14.64
N ASP A 23 -63.01 -23.31 15.80
CA ASP A 23 -61.71 -22.70 16.13
C ASP A 23 -60.61 -23.16 15.15
N ALA A 24 -60.55 -24.47 14.87
CA ALA A 24 -59.60 -25.03 13.92
C ALA A 24 -59.82 -24.52 12.48
N LEU A 25 -61.07 -24.34 12.07
CA LEU A 25 -61.42 -23.71 10.79
C LEU A 25 -60.90 -22.27 10.73
N GLY A 26 -61.12 -21.49 11.80
CA GLY A 26 -60.62 -20.12 11.91
C GLY A 26 -59.09 -20.04 11.79
N THR A 27 -58.36 -20.94 12.44
CA THR A 27 -56.89 -21.02 12.32
C THR A 27 -56.45 -21.36 10.90
N SER A 28 -57.07 -22.34 10.23
CA SER A 28 -56.71 -22.69 8.84
C SER A 28 -57.02 -21.54 7.88
N MET A 29 -58.13 -20.83 8.06
CA MET A 29 -58.45 -19.62 7.29
C MET A 29 -57.39 -18.52 7.49
N GLN A 30 -56.97 -18.29 8.74
CA GLN A 30 -55.95 -17.30 9.07
C GLN A 30 -54.60 -17.65 8.42
N ARG A 31 -54.18 -18.92 8.47
CA ARG A 31 -52.93 -19.42 7.87
C ARG A 31 -52.93 -19.38 6.34
N LEU A 32 -54.04 -19.73 5.71
CA LEU A 32 -54.20 -19.64 4.25
C LEU A 32 -54.21 -18.18 3.78
N SER A 33 -54.84 -17.30 4.55
CA SER A 33 -54.91 -15.87 4.25
C SER A 33 -53.59 -15.16 4.46
N SER A 34 -52.80 -15.50 5.48
CA SER A 34 -51.50 -14.89 5.73
C SER A 34 -50.35 -15.55 4.96
N GLY A 35 -50.53 -16.79 4.50
CA GLY A 35 -49.46 -17.62 3.94
C GLY A 35 -48.45 -18.11 4.99
N MET A 36 -48.62 -17.75 6.27
CA MET A 36 -47.72 -18.09 7.35
C MET A 36 -48.35 -19.12 8.30
N LYS A 37 -47.60 -20.16 8.63
CA LYS A 37 -47.96 -21.21 9.60
C LYS A 37 -47.97 -20.65 11.02
N ILE A 38 -47.05 -19.73 11.30
CA ILE A 38 -46.89 -19.06 12.59
C ILE A 38 -47.28 -17.59 12.40
N ASN A 39 -48.47 -17.19 12.87
CA ASN A 39 -48.94 -15.81 12.73
C ASN A 39 -48.86 -15.05 14.07
N SER A 40 -48.86 -15.77 15.18
CA SER A 40 -48.74 -15.20 16.53
C SER A 40 -47.89 -16.08 17.45
N ALA A 41 -47.40 -15.51 18.55
CA ALA A 41 -46.64 -16.26 19.56
C ALA A 41 -47.44 -17.41 20.21
N LYS A 42 -48.78 -17.40 20.09
CA LYS A 42 -49.64 -18.50 20.53
C LYS A 42 -49.51 -19.75 19.66
N ASP A 43 -49.18 -19.58 18.37
CA ASP A 43 -49.12 -20.69 17.42
C ASP A 43 -47.84 -21.52 17.62
N ASP A 44 -46.70 -20.84 17.80
CA ASP A 44 -45.40 -21.43 18.16
C ASP A 44 -44.44 -20.34 18.66
N ALA A 45 -44.25 -20.24 19.98
CA ALA A 45 -43.39 -19.21 20.57
C ALA A 45 -41.90 -19.40 20.22
N ALA A 46 -41.41 -20.65 20.17
CA ALA A 46 -40.02 -20.96 19.87
C ALA A 46 -39.74 -20.79 18.37
N GLY A 47 -40.65 -21.25 17.52
CA GLY A 47 -40.59 -21.06 16.06
C GLY A 47 -40.59 -19.59 15.67
N LEU A 48 -41.47 -18.78 16.29
CA LEU A 48 -41.50 -17.32 16.07
C LEU A 48 -40.19 -16.65 16.50
N GLN A 49 -39.60 -17.04 17.64
CA GLN A 49 -38.31 -16.49 18.09
C GLN A 49 -37.18 -16.79 17.10
N ILE A 50 -37.11 -18.03 16.60
CA ILE A 50 -36.12 -18.42 15.59
C ILE A 50 -36.36 -17.65 14.29
N ALA A 51 -37.60 -17.58 13.80
CA ALA A 51 -37.97 -16.84 12.59
C ALA A 51 -37.59 -15.36 12.70
N ASN A 52 -37.83 -14.72 13.86
CA ASN A 52 -37.42 -13.33 14.12
C ASN A 52 -35.90 -13.17 14.06
N ARG A 53 -35.12 -14.10 14.63
CA ARG A 53 -33.66 -14.08 14.56
C ARG A 53 -33.15 -14.26 13.13
N LEU A 54 -33.72 -15.21 12.37
CA LEU A 54 -33.38 -15.41 10.96
C LEU A 54 -33.76 -14.18 10.12
N SER A 55 -34.90 -13.55 10.41
CA SER A 55 -35.33 -12.30 9.76
C SER A 55 -34.34 -11.16 10.01
N SER A 56 -33.90 -10.98 11.26
CA SER A 56 -32.85 -10.01 11.60
C SER A 56 -31.54 -10.32 10.89
N GLN A 57 -31.17 -11.59 10.79
CA GLN A 57 -29.96 -12.01 10.08
C GLN A 57 -30.06 -11.72 8.57
N ILE A 58 -31.17 -12.07 7.90
CA ILE A 58 -31.40 -11.77 6.48
C ILE A 58 -31.31 -10.27 6.20
N ASN A 59 -31.97 -9.47 7.05
CA ASN A 59 -31.91 -8.00 6.93
C ASN A 59 -30.48 -7.49 7.12
N GLY A 60 -29.74 -8.04 8.09
CA GLY A 60 -28.33 -7.74 8.32
C GLY A 60 -27.45 -8.11 7.12
N LEU A 61 -27.64 -9.30 6.54
CA LEU A 61 -26.92 -9.74 5.33
C LEU A 61 -27.23 -8.84 4.13
N GLY A 62 -28.48 -8.37 3.98
CA GLY A 62 -28.86 -7.43 2.92
C GLY A 62 -28.21 -6.05 3.07
N VAL A 63 -28.06 -5.55 4.30
CA VAL A 63 -27.28 -4.31 4.57
C VAL A 63 -25.80 -4.56 4.30
N ALA A 64 -25.26 -5.69 4.76
CA ALA A 64 -23.87 -6.06 4.55
C ALA A 64 -23.49 -6.16 3.06
N GLN A 65 -24.36 -6.72 2.21
CA GLN A 65 -24.18 -6.73 0.77
C GLN A 65 -24.13 -5.31 0.18
N ARG A 66 -25.00 -4.41 0.62
CA ARG A 66 -24.96 -3.00 0.17
C ARG A 66 -23.66 -2.32 0.61
N ASN A 67 -23.27 -2.47 1.87
CA ASN A 67 -22.01 -1.94 2.38
C ASN A 67 -20.78 -2.46 1.60
N ALA A 68 -20.79 -3.75 1.23
CA ALA A 68 -19.73 -4.33 0.40
C ALA A 68 -19.71 -3.74 -1.02
N ASN A 69 -20.89 -3.51 -1.63
CA ASN A 69 -20.98 -2.82 -2.92
C ASN A 69 -20.53 -1.36 -2.84
N ASP A 70 -20.83 -0.66 -1.74
CA ASP A 70 -20.31 0.70 -1.49
C ASP A 70 -18.79 0.69 -1.37
N GLY A 71 -18.22 -0.32 -0.68
CA GLY A 71 -16.78 -0.54 -0.59
C GLY A 71 -16.13 -0.77 -1.95
N ILE A 72 -16.75 -1.56 -2.83
CA ILE A 72 -16.29 -1.76 -4.23
C ILE A 72 -16.34 -0.44 -4.99
N SER A 73 -17.48 0.26 -4.93
CA SER A 73 -17.70 1.50 -5.70
C SER A 73 -16.70 2.59 -5.29
N MET A 74 -16.46 2.73 -3.98
CA MET A 74 -15.46 3.65 -3.46
C MET A 74 -14.04 3.24 -3.87
N SER A 75 -13.70 1.95 -3.80
CA SER A 75 -12.39 1.45 -4.24
C SER A 75 -12.16 1.66 -5.73
N GLN A 76 -13.20 1.53 -6.56
CA GLN A 76 -13.14 1.80 -8.00
C GLN A 76 -12.95 3.29 -8.30
N THR A 77 -13.59 4.18 -7.54
CA THR A 77 -13.36 5.63 -7.67
C THR A 77 -11.93 6.00 -7.31
N ALA A 78 -11.38 5.46 -6.22
CA ALA A 78 -9.98 5.67 -5.84
C ALA A 78 -9.01 5.11 -6.89
N GLU A 79 -9.25 3.89 -7.38
CA GLU A 79 -8.44 3.24 -8.41
C GLU A 79 -8.43 4.03 -9.72
N GLY A 80 -9.59 4.52 -10.18
CA GLY A 80 -9.69 5.31 -11.40
C GLY A 80 -8.92 6.64 -11.31
N ALA A 81 -8.96 7.30 -10.15
CA ALA A 81 -8.16 8.51 -9.93
C ALA A 81 -6.66 8.20 -9.87
N MET A 82 -6.25 7.11 -9.22
CA MET A 82 -4.84 6.68 -9.18
C MET A 82 -4.32 6.26 -10.56
N GLN A 83 -5.17 5.75 -11.45
CA GLN A 83 -4.80 5.50 -12.84
C GLN A 83 -4.39 6.80 -13.56
N GLU A 84 -5.12 7.91 -13.34
CA GLU A 84 -4.73 9.20 -13.90
C GLU A 84 -3.46 9.77 -13.25
N SER A 85 -3.29 9.61 -11.93
CA SER A 85 -2.04 9.97 -11.27
C SER A 85 -0.83 9.19 -11.85
N SER A 86 -1.01 7.90 -12.18
CA SER A 86 0.02 7.09 -12.86
C SER A 86 0.34 7.62 -14.26
N ASN A 87 -0.67 7.98 -15.06
CA ASN A 87 -0.47 8.58 -16.39
C ASN A 87 0.31 9.91 -16.31
N ILE A 88 -0.01 10.75 -15.32
CA ILE A 88 0.69 12.01 -15.06
C ILE A 88 2.15 11.75 -14.69
N LEU A 89 2.42 10.80 -13.79
CA LEU A 89 3.79 10.41 -13.42
C LEU A 89 4.59 9.87 -14.61
N GLN A 90 3.98 9.05 -15.47
CA GLN A 90 4.62 8.58 -16.71
C GLN A 90 4.96 9.74 -17.64
N ARG A 91 4.06 10.73 -17.79
CA ARG A 91 4.34 11.95 -18.56
C ARG A 91 5.49 12.76 -17.94
N MET A 92 5.52 12.91 -16.61
CA MET A 92 6.63 13.57 -15.92
C MET A 92 7.95 12.81 -16.11
N ARG A 93 7.90 11.48 -16.15
CA ARG A 93 9.07 10.63 -16.46
C ARG A 93 9.59 10.90 -17.87
N ASP A 94 8.70 10.96 -18.87
CA ASP A 94 9.08 11.27 -20.25
C ASP A 94 9.73 12.65 -20.37
N LEU A 95 9.18 13.66 -19.69
CA LEU A 95 9.75 15.01 -19.65
C LEU A 95 11.12 15.04 -18.95
N SER A 96 11.28 14.24 -17.89
CA SER A 96 12.55 14.10 -17.19
C SER A 96 13.60 13.45 -18.08
N LEU A 97 13.24 12.37 -18.79
CA LEU A 97 14.11 11.73 -19.79
C LEU A 97 14.44 12.68 -20.94
N GLN A 98 13.47 13.46 -21.41
CA GLN A 98 13.69 14.47 -22.44
C GLN A 98 14.66 15.55 -21.96
N SER A 99 14.51 16.04 -20.72
CA SER A 99 15.38 17.06 -20.12
C SER A 99 16.80 16.54 -19.87
N ALA A 100 16.94 15.27 -19.50
CA ALA A 100 18.22 14.61 -19.28
C ALA A 100 19.09 14.53 -20.54
N ASN A 101 18.51 14.67 -21.74
CA ASN A 101 19.28 14.66 -22.98
C ASN A 101 20.20 15.89 -23.09
N GLY A 102 21.47 15.66 -23.41
CA GLY A 102 22.53 16.67 -23.47
C GLY A 102 22.35 17.73 -24.57
N SER A 103 21.48 17.50 -25.55
CA SER A 103 21.17 18.51 -26.57
C SER A 103 20.29 19.67 -26.07
N ASN A 104 19.71 19.56 -24.87
CA ASN A 104 18.88 20.61 -24.30
C ASN A 104 19.74 21.62 -23.53
N ASP A 105 19.47 22.90 -23.76
CA ASP A 105 20.04 24.00 -22.99
C ASP A 105 19.21 24.30 -21.73
N ALA A 106 19.72 25.18 -20.87
CA ALA A 106 19.04 25.54 -19.62
C ALA A 106 17.65 26.17 -19.85
N ASN A 107 17.45 26.88 -20.96
CA ASN A 107 16.17 27.50 -21.31
C ASN A 107 15.13 26.45 -21.74
N ALA A 108 15.53 25.46 -22.53
CA ALA A 108 14.69 24.34 -22.93
C ALA A 108 14.30 23.50 -21.70
N ARG A 109 15.26 23.20 -20.80
CA ARG A 109 14.97 22.49 -19.55
C ARG A 109 14.02 23.28 -18.65
N ALA A 110 14.18 24.59 -18.53
CA ALA A 110 13.26 25.45 -17.79
C ALA A 110 11.85 25.49 -18.43
N ALA A 111 11.73 25.34 -19.75
CA ALA A 111 10.44 25.22 -20.41
C ALA A 111 9.75 23.89 -20.10
N LEU A 112 10.49 22.77 -20.11
CA LEU A 112 10.00 21.46 -19.71
C LEU A 112 9.58 21.43 -18.23
N GLN A 113 10.33 22.09 -17.35
CA GLN A 113 9.99 22.21 -15.93
C GLN A 113 8.64 22.90 -15.69
N LYS A 114 8.20 23.83 -16.56
CA LYS A 114 6.87 24.43 -16.44
C LYS A 114 5.76 23.42 -16.67
N GLU A 115 5.96 22.48 -17.59
CA GLU A 115 5.00 21.39 -17.81
C GLU A 115 4.99 20.44 -16.61
N VAL A 116 6.17 20.07 -16.08
CA VAL A 116 6.28 19.28 -14.84
C VAL A 116 5.58 19.97 -13.66
N GLY A 117 5.76 21.28 -13.49
CA GLY A 117 5.08 22.07 -12.46
C GLY A 117 3.55 22.06 -12.58
N ALA A 118 3.02 22.12 -13.80
CA ALA A 118 1.58 22.00 -14.03
C ALA A 118 1.07 20.57 -13.73
N LEU A 119 1.86 19.54 -14.07
CA LEU A 119 1.56 18.14 -13.78
C LEU A 119 1.60 17.85 -12.27
N GLN A 120 2.54 18.43 -11.52
CA GLN A 120 2.60 18.36 -10.05
C GLN A 120 1.32 18.94 -9.43
N GLN A 121 0.89 20.13 -9.88
CA GLN A 121 -0.35 20.76 -9.41
C GLN A 121 -1.58 19.92 -9.72
N GLU A 122 -1.64 19.34 -10.92
CA GLU A 122 -2.75 18.47 -11.33
C GLU A 122 -2.80 17.18 -10.51
N LEU A 123 -1.64 16.63 -10.16
CA LEU A 123 -1.53 15.45 -9.31
C LEU A 123 -2.07 15.72 -7.90
N THR A 124 -1.67 16.84 -7.28
CA THR A 124 -2.24 17.29 -6.00
C THR A 124 -3.74 17.58 -6.12
N ARG A 125 -4.19 18.21 -7.21
CA ARG A 125 -5.61 18.48 -7.45
C ARG A 125 -6.42 17.18 -7.51
N ILE A 126 -5.94 16.14 -8.19
CA ILE A 126 -6.62 14.83 -8.26
C ILE A 126 -6.73 14.22 -6.85
N ALA A 127 -5.64 14.24 -6.08
CA ALA A 127 -5.64 13.73 -4.71
C ALA A 127 -6.69 14.42 -3.81
N GLU A 128 -6.72 15.76 -3.82
CA GLU A 128 -7.60 16.57 -2.97
C GLU A 128 -9.08 16.58 -3.44
N THR A 129 -9.32 16.45 -4.75
CA THR A 129 -10.68 16.52 -5.30
C THR A 129 -11.38 15.18 -5.43
N THR A 130 -10.65 14.06 -5.34
CA THR A 130 -11.25 12.71 -5.41
C THR A 130 -12.01 12.39 -4.12
N LYS A 131 -13.34 12.41 -4.24
CA LYS A 131 -14.27 12.20 -3.12
C LYS A 131 -15.31 11.14 -3.44
N PHE A 132 -15.72 10.41 -2.42
CA PHE A 132 -16.89 9.52 -2.47
C PHE A 132 -17.83 9.83 -1.31
N GLY A 133 -19.09 10.16 -1.62
CA GLY A 133 -20.08 10.52 -0.59
C GLY A 133 -19.65 11.71 0.30
N GLY A 134 -18.79 12.60 -0.20
CA GLY A 134 -18.24 13.75 0.54
C GLY A 134 -16.96 13.46 1.34
N THR A 135 -16.51 12.20 1.41
CA THR A 135 -15.25 11.82 2.06
C THR A 135 -14.12 11.85 1.04
N SER A 136 -13.03 12.56 1.34
CA SER A 136 -11.80 12.51 0.54
C SER A 136 -11.16 11.13 0.63
N LEU A 137 -10.64 10.64 -0.50
CA LEU A 137 -10.10 9.29 -0.59
C LEU A 137 -8.57 9.27 -0.60
N LEU A 138 -7.94 10.30 -1.18
CA LEU A 138 -6.55 10.24 -1.65
C LEU A 138 -5.66 11.37 -1.07
N ASP A 139 -6.15 12.16 -0.12
CA ASP A 139 -5.47 13.29 0.53
C ASP A 139 -4.85 12.92 1.90
N GLY A 140 -4.66 11.61 2.15
CA GLY A 140 -4.15 11.10 3.42
C GLY A 140 -5.14 11.09 4.59
N SER A 141 -6.26 11.82 4.53
CA SER A 141 -7.26 11.89 5.61
C SER A 141 -8.07 10.60 5.77
N PHE A 142 -8.14 9.78 4.72
CA PHE A 142 -8.89 8.53 4.71
C PHE A 142 -8.29 7.51 5.68
N GLY A 143 -6.98 7.28 5.60
CA GLY A 143 -6.24 6.30 6.40
C GLY A 143 -6.77 4.88 6.19
N THR A 144 -7.17 4.21 7.28
CA THR A 144 -7.86 2.91 7.21
C THR A 144 -9.30 3.05 7.67
N LYS A 145 -10.26 2.63 6.83
CA LYS A 145 -11.68 2.54 7.17
C LYS A 145 -12.17 1.10 7.15
N GLN A 146 -13.13 0.80 8.02
CA GLN A 146 -13.71 -0.54 8.15
C GLN A 146 -15.10 -0.57 7.53
N PHE A 147 -15.35 -1.56 6.69
CA PHE A 147 -16.65 -1.82 6.08
C PHE A 147 -17.29 -3.02 6.78
N GLN A 148 -18.44 -2.79 7.41
CA GLN A 148 -19.24 -3.85 8.02
C GLN A 148 -19.92 -4.68 6.92
N VAL A 149 -19.41 -5.88 6.67
CA VAL A 149 -19.84 -6.77 5.58
C VAL A 149 -20.44 -8.07 6.09
N GLY A 150 -20.85 -8.11 7.35
CA GLY A 150 -21.55 -9.26 7.92
C GLY A 150 -22.72 -8.86 8.80
N SER A 151 -23.53 -9.85 9.18
CA SER A 151 -24.72 -9.66 10.00
C SER A 151 -24.42 -9.48 11.49
N ASN A 152 -23.23 -9.90 11.95
CA ASN A 152 -22.82 -9.78 13.35
C ASN A 152 -21.77 -8.69 13.55
N ALA A 153 -21.66 -8.17 14.77
CA ALA A 153 -20.68 -7.14 15.09
C ALA A 153 -19.24 -7.58 14.76
N ASN A 154 -18.45 -6.66 14.20
CA ASN A 154 -17.03 -6.82 13.85
C ASN A 154 -16.72 -7.78 12.68
N GLU A 155 -17.73 -8.17 11.89
CA GLU A 155 -17.51 -8.84 10.60
C GLU A 155 -17.17 -7.78 9.52
N THR A 156 -15.91 -7.31 9.52
CA THR A 156 -15.46 -6.17 8.71
C THR A 156 -14.38 -6.52 7.68
N ILE A 157 -14.30 -5.69 6.64
CA ILE A 157 -13.16 -5.62 5.71
C ILE A 157 -12.55 -4.23 5.84
N ASN A 158 -11.22 -4.18 6.00
CA ASN A 158 -10.48 -2.93 6.05
C ASN A 158 -10.09 -2.50 4.63
N VAL A 159 -10.32 -1.23 4.33
CA VAL A 159 -9.79 -0.54 3.14
C VAL A 159 -8.83 0.51 3.65
N SER A 160 -7.61 0.52 3.12
CA SER A 160 -6.61 1.53 3.43
C SER A 160 -6.29 2.32 2.18
N LEU A 161 -6.23 3.64 2.30
CA LEU A 161 -5.77 4.55 1.26
C LEU A 161 -4.75 5.49 1.89
N ARG A 162 -3.58 5.58 1.25
CA ARG A 162 -2.54 6.57 1.54
C ARG A 162 -2.79 7.84 0.74
N ASP A 163 -2.12 8.90 1.17
CA ASP A 163 -2.01 10.13 0.41
C ASP A 163 -1.25 9.88 -0.89
N VAL A 164 -1.77 10.44 -1.99
CA VAL A 164 -1.14 10.38 -3.31
C VAL A 164 -0.90 11.77 -3.88
N SER A 165 -0.99 12.84 -3.08
CA SER A 165 -0.61 14.19 -3.49
C SER A 165 0.89 14.29 -3.81
N ALA A 166 1.30 15.32 -4.57
CA ALA A 166 2.68 15.45 -5.02
C ALA A 166 3.69 15.63 -3.86
N ASP A 167 3.27 16.15 -2.71
CA ASP A 167 4.11 16.34 -1.52
C ASP A 167 4.28 15.06 -0.68
N ALA A 168 3.35 14.09 -0.81
CA ALA A 168 3.33 12.87 0.00
C ALA A 168 3.93 11.64 -0.70
N ILE A 169 4.06 11.66 -2.03
CA ILE A 169 4.66 10.58 -2.81
C ILE A 169 6.04 10.95 -3.34
N GLY A 170 6.89 9.95 -3.56
CA GLY A 170 8.27 10.15 -4.02
C GLY A 170 9.22 9.06 -3.51
N ALA A 171 10.52 9.35 -3.57
CA ALA A 171 11.56 8.46 -3.09
C ALA A 171 11.92 8.81 -1.65
N TYR A 172 11.92 7.82 -0.77
CA TYR A 172 12.62 7.94 0.50
C TYR A 172 14.09 7.72 0.25
N GLU A 173 14.89 8.74 0.52
CA GLU A 173 16.31 8.71 0.26
C GLU A 173 17.10 8.90 1.54
N VAL A 174 18.21 8.19 1.60
CA VAL A 174 19.28 8.44 2.54
C VAL A 174 20.49 8.76 1.70
N LYS A 175 20.74 10.06 1.54
CA LYS A 175 21.95 10.55 0.88
C LYS A 175 23.03 10.56 1.92
N GLY A 176 23.94 9.59 1.81
CA GLY A 176 25.15 9.65 2.60
C GLY A 176 25.91 10.91 2.25
N ILE A 177 26.39 11.63 3.26
CA ILE A 177 27.43 12.63 3.00
C ILE A 177 28.61 11.84 2.46
N ALA A 178 29.30 12.34 1.44
CA ALA A 178 30.57 11.76 1.02
C ALA A 178 31.40 11.62 2.29
N THR A 179 31.55 10.40 2.72
CA THR A 179 32.06 10.10 4.04
C THR A 179 33.53 10.43 4.03
N GLY A 180 34.07 10.89 5.14
CA GLY A 180 35.46 10.59 5.47
C GLY A 180 35.69 9.08 5.70
N LEU A 181 35.00 8.16 4.99
CA LEU A 181 35.28 6.72 4.89
C LEU A 181 36.62 6.63 4.17
N GLY A 182 37.68 6.92 4.90
CA GLY A 182 38.83 7.39 4.19
C GLY A 182 39.82 8.23 4.94
N SER A 183 39.57 8.73 6.16
CA SER A 183 40.57 9.56 6.85
C SER A 183 41.51 8.71 7.71
N PRO A 184 42.65 8.21 7.18
CA PRO A 184 43.64 7.67 8.04
C PRO A 184 44.34 8.83 8.76
N THR A 185 44.58 8.66 10.05
CA THR A 185 45.57 9.45 10.77
C THR A 185 47.01 9.11 10.31
N THR A 186 47.19 8.18 9.35
CA THR A 186 48.50 7.78 8.79
C THR A 186 48.42 7.26 7.35
N GLN A 187 49.15 7.94 6.46
CA GLN A 187 49.20 7.83 4.98
C GLN A 187 49.31 6.42 4.35
N THR A 188 48.97 6.37 3.05
CA THR A 188 49.16 5.27 2.08
C THR A 188 48.16 4.11 2.17
N ALA A 189 46.88 4.42 2.38
CA ALA A 189 45.82 3.43 2.25
C ALA A 189 45.03 3.66 0.95
N VAL A 190 44.89 2.58 0.19
CA VAL A 190 43.86 2.34 -0.81
C VAL A 190 42.48 2.76 -0.24
N LEU A 191 41.61 3.35 -1.05
CA LEU A 191 40.33 3.95 -0.64
C LEU A 191 39.43 2.98 0.14
N SER A 192 39.51 1.67 -0.15
CA SER A 192 38.85 0.61 0.61
C SER A 192 39.37 0.43 2.03
N THR A 193 40.64 0.74 2.31
CA THR A 193 41.32 0.48 3.59
C THR A 193 41.38 1.74 4.47
N ALA A 194 40.87 2.86 3.98
CA ALA A 194 41.04 4.16 4.60
C ALA A 194 39.94 4.51 5.62
N VAL A 195 39.06 3.57 5.97
CA VAL A 195 38.08 3.73 7.05
C VAL A 195 38.78 3.77 8.41
N GLY A 196 38.95 4.98 8.95
CA GLY A 196 39.07 5.14 10.39
C GLY A 196 37.72 4.81 11.05
N ALA A 197 37.72 3.85 11.97
CA ALA A 197 36.73 3.61 13.04
C ALA A 197 35.57 2.60 12.86
N VAL A 198 35.28 2.00 11.72
CA VAL A 198 34.26 0.91 11.68
C VAL A 198 34.90 -0.42 12.07
N ALA A 199 35.15 -0.64 13.36
CA ALA A 199 35.79 -1.87 13.85
C ALA A 199 34.81 -3.06 13.90
N THR A 200 33.51 -2.78 14.06
CA THR A 200 32.39 -3.75 14.06
C THR A 200 31.09 -3.04 13.69
N ALA A 201 30.79 -2.91 12.39
CA ALA A 201 29.52 -2.36 11.94
C ALA A 201 28.39 -3.39 11.99
N ASP A 202 27.44 -3.15 12.88
CA ASP A 202 26.11 -3.73 12.78
C ASP A 202 25.20 -2.78 11.98
N LEU A 203 25.28 -2.77 10.65
CA LEU A 203 24.34 -1.99 9.83
C LEU A 203 23.04 -2.77 9.64
N ASN A 204 21.91 -2.18 10.01
CA ASN A 204 20.59 -2.74 9.78
C ASN A 204 19.73 -1.76 8.99
N ILE A 205 19.16 -2.24 7.89
CA ILE A 205 18.25 -1.51 7.01
C ILE A 205 16.91 -2.24 6.99
N ASN A 206 15.83 -1.54 7.35
CA ASN A 206 14.48 -2.07 7.40
C ASN A 206 14.31 -3.37 8.21
N GLY A 207 15.13 -3.56 9.26
CA GLY A 207 15.13 -4.77 10.08
C GLY A 207 16.06 -5.87 9.58
N VAL A 208 16.67 -5.72 8.39
CA VAL A 208 17.61 -6.68 7.80
C VAL A 208 19.05 -6.25 8.14
N ALA A 209 19.79 -7.15 8.79
CA ALA A 209 21.20 -6.93 9.11
C ALA A 209 22.07 -7.14 7.85
N ILE A 210 22.90 -6.15 7.54
CA ILE A 210 23.92 -6.25 6.50
C ILE A 210 25.16 -6.92 7.11
N PRO A 211 25.72 -7.96 6.48
CA PRO A 211 26.89 -8.65 7.01
C PRO A 211 28.07 -7.70 7.22
N ASN A 212 28.66 -7.71 8.42
CA ASN A 212 29.80 -6.86 8.77
C ASN A 212 30.98 -6.95 7.77
N ALA A 213 31.21 -8.13 7.18
CA ALA A 213 32.26 -8.34 6.18
C ALA A 213 32.04 -7.55 4.87
N GLY A 214 30.80 -7.14 4.59
CA GLY A 214 30.43 -6.29 3.46
C GLY A 214 30.51 -4.79 3.76
N VAL A 215 30.82 -4.39 4.99
CA VAL A 215 30.76 -2.99 5.44
C VAL A 215 32.05 -2.51 6.10
N THR A 216 32.65 -3.32 6.97
CA THR A 216 33.89 -2.96 7.68
C THR A 216 35.06 -2.83 6.71
N GLY A 217 35.67 -1.64 6.66
CA GLY A 217 36.84 -1.39 5.81
C GLY A 217 36.55 -1.61 4.32
N LYS A 218 35.37 -1.18 3.89
CA LYS A 218 34.89 -1.25 2.51
C LYS A 218 34.59 0.15 2.00
N GLY A 219 34.82 0.37 0.72
CA GLY A 219 34.44 1.64 0.08
C GLY A 219 32.95 1.66 -0.27
N ALA A 220 32.46 2.81 -0.73
CA ALA A 220 31.04 3.03 -0.95
C ALA A 220 30.42 2.05 -1.97
N ALA A 221 31.16 1.61 -3.00
CA ALA A 221 30.66 0.68 -4.01
C ALA A 221 30.47 -0.72 -3.43
N ASP A 222 31.49 -1.21 -2.71
CA ASP A 222 31.39 -2.50 -2.00
C ASP A 222 30.24 -2.53 -0.98
N ILE A 223 30.03 -1.42 -0.26
CA ILE A 223 28.93 -1.28 0.70
C ILE A 223 27.58 -1.27 -0.03
N ALA A 224 27.47 -0.56 -1.17
CA ALA A 224 26.27 -0.58 -1.99
C ALA A 224 25.95 -2.00 -2.50
N ASP A 225 26.96 -2.74 -2.95
CA ASP A 225 26.84 -4.14 -3.36
C ASP A 225 26.40 -5.03 -2.19
N ALA A 226 26.95 -4.84 -0.99
CA ALA A 226 26.53 -5.57 0.20
C ALA A 226 25.06 -5.31 0.57
N ILE A 227 24.60 -4.06 0.46
CA ILE A 227 23.19 -3.70 0.73
C ILE A 227 22.25 -4.28 -0.32
N ASN A 228 22.61 -4.17 -1.61
CA ASN A 228 21.77 -4.64 -2.73
C ASN A 228 21.66 -6.17 -2.80
N ASN A 229 22.68 -6.90 -2.32
CA ASN A 229 22.63 -8.36 -2.22
C ASN A 229 21.68 -8.86 -1.12
N GLU A 230 21.37 -8.00 -0.15
CA GLU A 230 20.43 -8.31 0.93
C GLU A 230 19.01 -7.86 0.57
N ALA A 231 17.99 -8.60 1.04
CA ALA A 231 16.57 -8.31 0.76
C ALA A 231 16.03 -7.15 1.63
N THR A 232 16.70 -6.01 1.64
CA THR A 232 16.37 -4.83 2.45
C THR A 232 15.16 -4.04 1.94
N GLY A 233 14.80 -4.22 0.66
CA GLY A 233 13.79 -3.39 -0.02
C GLY A 233 14.26 -1.97 -0.36
N VAL A 234 15.58 -1.77 -0.39
CA VAL A 234 16.25 -0.50 -0.69
C VAL A 234 17.27 -0.72 -1.79
N THR A 235 17.37 0.22 -2.72
CA THR A 235 18.44 0.27 -3.73
C THR A 235 19.54 1.17 -3.23
N ALA A 236 20.76 0.63 -3.09
CA ALA A 236 21.96 1.39 -2.75
C ALA A 236 22.77 1.68 -4.01
N THR A 237 23.35 2.87 -4.11
CA THR A 237 24.21 3.28 -5.24
C THR A 237 25.36 4.12 -4.74
N ALA A 238 26.58 3.76 -5.11
CA ALA A 238 27.75 4.61 -4.96
C ALA A 238 27.88 5.55 -6.16
N LYS A 239 27.93 6.86 -5.91
CA LYS A 239 28.07 7.89 -6.94
C LYS A 239 29.24 8.81 -6.62
N LEU A 240 30.14 8.94 -7.58
CA LEU A 240 31.21 9.92 -7.60
C LEU A 240 30.77 11.11 -8.46
N ASP A 241 30.91 12.33 -7.95
CA ASP A 241 30.81 13.57 -8.73
C ASP A 241 31.97 14.47 -8.30
N VAL A 242 32.94 14.64 -9.20
CA VAL A 242 34.17 15.40 -8.95
C VAL A 242 34.37 16.40 -10.08
N SER A 243 34.76 17.60 -9.71
CA SER A 243 35.18 18.67 -10.60
C SER A 243 36.68 18.89 -10.45
N LEU A 244 37.42 18.94 -11.55
CA LEU A 244 38.85 19.27 -11.61
C LEU A 244 39.04 20.49 -12.52
N ALA A 245 39.66 21.55 -12.01
CA ALA A 245 39.98 22.74 -12.78
C ALA A 245 41.47 23.09 -12.73
N GLY A 246 41.92 23.87 -13.72
CA GLY A 246 43.26 24.47 -13.69
C GLY A 246 44.40 23.47 -13.89
N LEU A 247 44.19 22.43 -14.69
CA LEU A 247 45.23 21.50 -15.11
C LEU A 247 46.29 22.24 -15.95
N THR A 248 47.57 22.01 -15.66
CA THR A 248 48.72 22.61 -16.33
C THR A 248 49.73 21.56 -16.76
N SER A 249 50.66 21.91 -17.65
CA SER A 249 51.73 21.01 -18.08
C SER A 249 52.75 20.66 -16.98
N ALA A 250 52.69 21.33 -15.82
CA ALA A 250 53.56 21.06 -14.68
C ALA A 250 52.98 19.97 -13.75
N ASP A 251 51.74 19.55 -13.98
CA ASP A 251 51.07 18.58 -13.12
C ASP A 251 51.45 17.16 -13.51
N ASP A 252 52.02 16.43 -12.55
CA ASP A 252 52.59 15.09 -12.74
C ASP A 252 51.85 13.98 -11.96
N SER A 253 50.71 14.33 -11.35
CA SER A 253 49.95 13.40 -10.52
C SER A 253 49.26 12.30 -11.34
N VAL A 254 48.92 11.20 -10.70
CA VAL A 254 48.11 10.12 -11.28
C VAL A 254 46.74 10.16 -10.64
N ILE A 255 45.66 10.26 -11.44
CA ILE A 255 44.28 10.07 -10.97
C ILE A 255 43.94 8.59 -11.13
N SER A 256 43.67 7.91 -10.02
CA SER A 256 43.30 6.51 -9.96
C SER A 256 41.86 6.37 -9.49
N LEU A 257 40.99 5.72 -10.26
CA LEU A 257 39.67 5.32 -9.80
C LEU A 257 39.78 3.99 -9.06
N GLN A 258 39.12 3.87 -7.91
CA GLN A 258 39.22 2.67 -7.07
C GLN A 258 37.88 1.97 -6.88
N LYS A 259 37.91 0.64 -6.86
CA LYS A 259 36.81 -0.24 -6.44
C LYS A 259 37.38 -1.45 -5.71
N GLY A 260 36.83 -1.81 -4.55
CA GLY A 260 37.20 -3.03 -3.85
C GLY A 260 38.65 -3.06 -3.38
N GLY A 261 39.25 -1.87 -3.27
CA GLY A 261 40.65 -1.69 -2.95
C GLY A 261 41.64 -1.92 -4.09
N ASN A 262 41.15 -2.00 -5.31
CA ASN A 262 41.98 -2.10 -6.50
C ASN A 262 41.80 -0.83 -7.33
N VAL A 263 42.86 -0.46 -8.05
CA VAL A 263 42.76 0.52 -9.12
C VAL A 263 41.98 -0.11 -10.26
N VAL A 264 40.89 0.54 -10.65
CA VAL A 264 40.09 0.17 -11.82
C VAL A 264 40.71 0.79 -13.07
N ASP A 265 40.99 2.10 -13.00
CA ASP A 265 41.61 2.88 -14.09
C ASP A 265 42.58 3.93 -13.54
N ASP A 266 43.61 4.24 -14.31
CA ASP A 266 44.70 5.17 -13.97
C ASP A 266 44.95 6.18 -15.09
N TYR A 267 44.97 7.47 -14.74
CA TYR A 267 45.27 8.57 -15.65
C TYR A 267 46.47 9.37 -15.17
N LYS A 268 47.60 9.27 -15.89
CA LYS A 268 48.84 9.95 -15.55
C LYS A 268 48.87 11.36 -16.15
N LEU A 269 48.66 12.40 -15.35
CA LEU A 269 48.54 13.80 -15.81
C LEU A 269 49.77 14.27 -16.60
N ALA A 270 50.96 13.76 -16.26
CA ALA A 270 52.21 14.04 -16.97
C ALA A 270 52.13 13.69 -18.47
N GLU A 271 51.35 12.68 -18.86
CA GLU A 271 51.18 12.28 -20.25
C GLU A 271 50.27 13.28 -20.99
N PHE A 272 49.33 13.93 -20.30
CA PHE A 272 48.35 14.87 -20.87
C PHE A 272 48.90 16.29 -21.02
N GLY A 273 49.95 16.65 -20.29
CA GLY A 273 50.68 17.90 -20.50
C GLY A 273 49.82 19.16 -20.35
N GLY A 274 48.78 19.12 -19.50
CA GLY A 274 47.85 20.24 -19.30
C GLY A 274 46.56 20.15 -20.13
N ASP A 275 46.46 19.20 -21.06
CA ASP A 275 45.30 19.05 -21.95
C ASP A 275 44.14 18.32 -21.24
N ILE A 276 43.21 19.11 -20.71
CA ILE A 276 42.06 18.61 -19.96
C ILE A 276 41.01 17.93 -20.87
N ASP A 277 40.93 18.34 -22.15
CA ASP A 277 40.01 17.76 -23.13
C ASP A 277 40.48 16.36 -23.54
N ARG A 278 41.80 16.18 -23.67
CA ARG A 278 42.39 14.86 -23.92
C ARG A 278 42.18 13.92 -22.73
N LEU A 279 42.35 14.42 -21.50
CA LEU A 279 42.05 13.65 -20.30
C LEU A 279 40.59 13.20 -20.27
N ALA A 280 39.65 14.11 -20.52
CA ALA A 280 38.23 13.80 -20.54
C ALA A 280 37.88 12.76 -21.61
N SER A 281 38.47 12.86 -22.80
CA SER A 281 38.26 11.91 -23.89
C SER A 281 38.75 10.50 -23.54
N GLU A 282 39.85 10.38 -22.79
CA GLU A 282 40.37 9.09 -22.32
C GLU A 282 39.43 8.48 -21.27
N MET A 283 38.98 9.27 -20.30
CA MET A 283 37.99 8.82 -19.30
C MET A 283 36.64 8.41 -19.93
N GLN A 284 36.20 9.11 -20.98
CA GLN A 284 35.01 8.72 -21.75
C GLN A 284 35.21 7.39 -22.49
N ALA A 285 36.42 7.12 -22.99
CA ALA A 285 36.73 5.86 -23.67
C ALA A 285 36.65 4.66 -22.71
N ASP A 286 36.95 4.87 -21.43
CA ASP A 286 36.82 3.86 -20.37
C ASP A 286 35.39 3.75 -19.83
N GLY A 287 34.47 4.61 -20.29
CA GLY A 287 33.03 4.53 -20.01
C GLY A 287 32.53 5.45 -18.90
N TYR A 288 33.35 6.39 -18.42
CA TYR A 288 32.93 7.39 -17.44
C TYR A 288 32.27 8.61 -18.08
N ASP A 289 31.38 9.27 -17.34
CA ASP A 289 30.79 10.54 -17.76
C ASP A 289 31.73 11.69 -17.38
N ALA A 290 32.67 11.98 -18.28
CA ALA A 290 33.69 13.00 -18.13
C ALA A 290 33.46 14.15 -19.10
N VAL A 291 33.00 15.31 -18.63
CA VAL A 291 32.65 16.46 -19.47
C VAL A 291 33.49 17.66 -19.09
N VAL A 292 34.11 18.33 -20.07
CA VAL A 292 34.79 19.61 -19.86
C VAL A 292 33.84 20.76 -20.18
N GLU A 293 33.62 21.64 -19.22
CA GLU A 293 32.87 22.88 -19.39
C GLU A 293 33.66 24.03 -18.76
N ASP A 294 33.88 25.12 -19.51
CA ASP A 294 34.63 26.30 -19.07
C ASP A 294 36.02 25.99 -18.46
N GLY A 295 36.73 24.99 -19.00
CA GLY A 295 38.06 24.58 -18.52
C GLY A 295 38.05 23.79 -17.21
N THR A 296 36.87 23.32 -16.79
CA THR A 296 36.67 22.42 -15.65
C THR A 296 36.18 21.06 -16.15
N LEU A 297 36.90 20.00 -15.80
CA LEU A 297 36.48 18.63 -16.01
C LEU A 297 35.51 18.22 -14.90
N ARG A 298 34.31 17.81 -15.26
CA ARG A 298 33.36 17.14 -14.37
C ARG A 298 33.39 15.65 -14.68
N LEU A 299 33.79 14.85 -13.70
CA LEU A 299 33.78 13.40 -13.74
C LEU A 299 32.63 12.87 -12.88
N LYS A 300 31.75 12.09 -13.50
CA LYS A 300 30.74 11.28 -12.84
C LYS A 300 31.01 9.81 -13.09
N ALA A 301 31.05 9.05 -12.01
CA ALA A 301 31.18 7.61 -12.05
C ALA A 301 30.19 6.98 -11.06
N GLN A 302 29.67 5.82 -11.43
CA GLN A 302 28.88 4.98 -10.53
C GLN A 302 29.67 3.71 -10.24
N ASP A 303 29.34 3.05 -9.14
CA ASP A 303 29.95 1.76 -8.79
C ASP A 303 31.48 1.83 -8.59
N VAL A 304 31.97 2.97 -8.13
CA VAL A 304 33.36 3.17 -7.70
C VAL A 304 33.39 3.66 -6.26
N ASP A 305 34.45 3.34 -5.53
CA ASP A 305 34.68 3.82 -4.17
C ASP A 305 35.08 5.30 -4.17
N GLY A 306 35.65 5.78 -5.29
CA GLY A 306 36.02 7.17 -5.54
C GLY A 306 37.33 7.30 -6.31
N ILE A 307 37.98 8.45 -6.20
CA ILE A 307 39.28 8.74 -6.83
C ILE A 307 40.38 8.95 -5.81
N GLN A 308 41.59 8.58 -6.18
CA GLN A 308 42.82 8.94 -5.48
C GLN A 308 43.77 9.60 -6.46
N MET A 309 44.35 10.73 -6.06
CA MET A 309 45.39 11.43 -6.79
C MET A 309 46.70 11.28 -6.04
N THR A 310 47.74 10.74 -6.69
CA THR A 310 49.08 10.59 -6.09
C THR A 310 50.16 11.29 -6.92
N GLY A 311 51.09 12.03 -6.30
CA GLY A 311 52.14 12.76 -7.04
C GLY A 311 53.06 13.68 -6.22
N THR A 312 54.18 14.14 -6.82
CA THR A 312 55.28 14.88 -6.11
C THR A 312 55.45 16.35 -6.55
N ALA A 313 54.89 16.84 -7.67
CA ALA A 313 54.99 18.26 -8.06
C ALA A 313 53.66 18.86 -8.60
N GLY A 314 53.47 20.18 -8.47
CA GLY A 314 52.28 20.93 -8.95
C GLY A 314 51.04 20.91 -8.01
N THR A 315 51.03 19.97 -7.09
CA THR A 315 49.88 19.55 -6.30
C THR A 315 49.30 20.56 -5.30
N ALA A 316 49.99 21.66 -4.96
CA ALA A 316 49.42 22.66 -4.04
C ALA A 316 48.26 23.45 -4.68
N THR A 317 48.34 23.72 -5.98
CA THR A 317 47.32 24.48 -6.71
C THR A 317 46.18 23.57 -7.16
N LEU A 318 46.47 22.40 -7.73
CA LEU A 318 45.44 21.42 -8.13
C LEU A 318 44.65 20.88 -6.94
N LYS A 319 45.28 20.71 -5.76
CA LYS A 319 44.59 20.28 -4.53
C LYS A 319 43.44 21.19 -4.10
N SER A 320 43.53 22.48 -4.41
CA SER A 320 42.46 23.43 -4.10
C SER A 320 41.39 23.49 -5.19
N ASN A 321 41.67 22.94 -6.38
CA ASN A 321 40.81 22.99 -7.56
C ASN A 321 40.06 21.68 -7.85
N VAL A 322 40.37 20.60 -7.12
CA VAL A 322 39.55 19.38 -7.12
C VAL A 322 38.47 19.54 -6.07
N THR A 323 37.21 19.57 -6.50
CA THR A 323 36.03 19.77 -5.63
C THR A 323 34.96 18.73 -5.96
N GLY A 324 34.04 18.49 -5.03
CA GLY A 324 33.07 17.38 -5.15
C GLY A 324 33.49 16.17 -4.31
N GLY A 325 32.50 15.46 -3.75
CA GLY A 325 32.71 14.47 -2.70
C GLY A 325 33.36 15.04 -1.43
N ALA A 326 33.83 14.17 -0.52
CA ALA A 326 34.56 14.57 0.66
C ALA A 326 36.04 14.34 0.44
N ALA A 327 36.78 15.43 0.47
CA ALA A 327 38.23 15.37 0.43
C ALA A 327 38.74 14.76 1.74
N VAL A 328 39.36 13.60 1.62
CA VAL A 328 40.24 13.07 2.64
C VAL A 328 41.54 13.87 2.59
N ALA A 329 41.82 14.63 3.64
CA ALA A 329 43.07 15.35 3.75
C ALA A 329 44.25 14.38 3.93
N GLY A 330 45.06 14.21 2.89
CA GLY A 330 46.38 13.59 3.01
C GLY A 330 47.25 14.38 3.99
N GLY A 331 47.92 13.66 4.90
CA GLY A 331 48.92 14.22 5.80
C GLY A 331 50.05 14.92 5.03
N ALA A 332 50.67 15.92 5.65
CA ALA A 332 51.54 16.94 5.06
C ALA A 332 52.85 16.48 4.36
N THR A 333 53.01 15.21 3.97
CA THR A 333 54.26 14.65 3.42
C THR A 333 54.17 14.29 1.94
N ASN A 334 53.00 13.86 1.46
CA ASN A 334 52.71 13.60 0.04
C ASN A 334 51.40 14.32 -0.27
N ASN A 335 51.36 15.15 -1.31
CA ASN A 335 50.19 15.98 -1.61
C ASN A 335 49.02 15.17 -2.22
N ASP A 336 48.83 13.93 -1.78
CA ASP A 336 47.80 13.03 -2.27
C ASP A 336 46.41 13.52 -1.87
N ILE A 337 45.44 13.33 -2.76
CA ILE A 337 44.03 13.70 -2.56
C ILE A 337 43.21 12.45 -2.75
N SER A 338 42.34 12.14 -1.81
CA SER A 338 41.35 11.08 -2.01
C SER A 338 39.96 11.69 -1.87
N ILE A 339 39.10 11.41 -2.85
CA ILE A 339 37.70 11.80 -2.83
C ILE A 339 36.88 10.54 -2.93
N THR A 340 36.05 10.29 -1.93
CA THR A 340 35.18 9.14 -1.90
C THR A 340 33.87 9.41 -2.62
N SER A 341 33.29 8.36 -3.19
CA SER A 341 31.92 8.36 -3.65
C SER A 341 30.94 8.58 -2.50
N THR A 342 29.80 9.17 -2.83
CA THR A 342 28.62 9.23 -1.96
C THR A 342 27.84 7.93 -2.04
N LEU A 343 27.49 7.35 -0.90
CA LEU A 343 26.54 6.24 -0.83
C LEU A 343 25.12 6.81 -0.74
N THR A 344 24.28 6.54 -1.73
CA THR A 344 22.86 6.93 -1.71
C THR A 344 21.99 5.69 -1.64
N LEU A 345 21.07 5.66 -0.69
CA LEU A 345 20.02 4.65 -0.60
C LEU A 345 18.70 5.27 -1.05
N SER A 346 17.90 4.54 -1.81
CA SER A 346 16.59 4.98 -2.29
C SER A 346 15.57 3.84 -2.21
N SER A 347 14.34 4.17 -1.81
CA SER A 347 13.22 3.23 -1.76
C SER A 347 11.88 3.94 -1.93
N PRO A 348 10.87 3.28 -2.53
CA PRO A 348 9.48 3.76 -2.49
C PRO A 348 8.87 3.70 -1.09
N ASN A 349 9.47 2.98 -0.14
CA ASN A 349 8.97 2.92 1.23
C ASN A 349 9.95 3.58 2.20
N GLN A 350 9.45 3.99 3.37
CA GLN A 350 10.30 4.63 4.38
C GLN A 350 11.47 3.72 4.75
N ILE A 351 12.68 4.23 4.58
CA ILE A 351 13.91 3.54 4.97
C ILE A 351 14.09 3.72 6.47
N GLY A 352 14.16 2.63 7.22
CA GLY A 352 14.59 2.60 8.62
C GLY A 352 16.04 2.13 8.71
N ILE A 353 16.86 2.85 9.48
CA ILE A 353 18.27 2.53 9.67
C ILE A 353 18.56 2.41 11.17
N SER A 354 19.35 1.41 11.53
CA SER A 354 19.90 1.25 12.89
C SER A 354 21.25 0.57 12.86
N GLY A 355 22.07 0.82 13.87
CA GLY A 355 23.42 0.28 13.99
C GLY A 355 24.34 1.21 14.79
N SER A 356 25.33 0.66 15.47
CA SER A 356 26.26 1.46 16.28
C SER A 356 27.08 2.46 15.44
N ASP A 357 27.40 2.08 14.20
CA ASP A 357 28.38 2.77 13.34
C ASP A 357 27.71 3.34 12.07
N VAL A 358 26.39 3.53 12.08
CA VAL A 358 25.62 4.09 10.94
C VAL A 358 26.14 5.48 10.54
N ASP A 359 26.54 6.28 11.52
CA ASP A 359 27.06 7.64 11.31
C ASP A 359 28.38 7.63 10.54
N ASP A 360 29.19 6.59 10.71
CA ASP A 360 30.47 6.41 10.01
C ASP A 360 30.26 5.90 8.56
N ILE A 361 29.21 5.10 8.32
CA ILE A 361 28.93 4.48 7.01
C ILE A 361 28.11 5.40 6.10
N LEU A 362 27.09 6.05 6.66
CA LEU A 362 26.15 6.89 5.91
C LEU A 362 26.35 8.39 6.21
N GLY A 363 27.32 8.76 7.04
CA GLY A 363 27.84 10.11 7.18
C GLY A 363 26.88 11.12 7.81
N GLY A 364 27.16 11.54 9.05
CA GLY A 364 26.57 12.72 9.66
C GLY A 364 27.61 13.67 10.23
N THR A 365 27.63 14.91 9.73
CA THR A 365 27.92 16.05 10.63
C THR A 365 26.58 16.55 11.19
N ALA A 366 26.63 17.20 12.36
CA ALA A 366 25.50 17.42 13.28
C ALA A 366 24.19 18.01 12.71
N THR A 367 24.18 18.57 11.50
CA THR A 367 23.00 19.18 10.88
C THR A 367 22.09 18.21 10.11
N ASN A 368 22.61 17.06 9.63
CA ASN A 368 21.85 16.08 8.82
C ASN A 368 22.16 14.62 9.19
N ALA A 369 22.73 14.38 10.38
CA ALA A 369 23.14 13.04 10.82
C ALA A 369 21.93 12.08 10.94
N ILE A 370 22.06 10.90 10.35
CA ILE A 370 21.12 9.81 10.53
C ILE A 370 21.36 9.25 11.93
N ALA A 371 20.33 9.26 12.78
CA ALA A 371 20.47 8.72 14.12
C ALA A 371 20.92 7.24 14.06
N ALA A 372 21.99 6.91 14.79
CA ALA A 372 22.53 5.56 14.90
C ALA A 372 21.46 4.51 15.31
N THR A 373 20.43 4.93 16.04
CA THR A 373 19.26 4.08 16.31
C THR A 373 17.99 4.82 15.92
N GLY A 374 17.20 4.22 15.02
CA GLY A 374 15.93 4.78 14.57
C GLY A 374 16.07 5.89 13.52
N GLY A 375 17.21 5.96 12.84
CA GLY A 375 17.40 6.82 11.68
C GLY A 375 16.39 6.52 10.59
N LYS A 376 15.92 7.54 9.87
CA LYS A 376 14.92 7.41 8.81
C LYS A 376 15.38 8.13 7.56
N GLY A 377 15.05 7.55 6.41
CA GLY A 377 15.16 8.24 5.12
C GLY A 377 14.23 9.45 5.04
N THR A 378 14.71 10.49 4.38
CA THR A 378 13.94 11.71 4.10
C THR A 378 13.19 11.51 2.79
N LEU A 379 11.94 11.96 2.73
CA LEU A 379 11.17 11.94 1.50
C LEU A 379 11.67 13.06 0.57
N THR A 380 12.18 12.68 -0.60
CA THR A 380 12.28 13.57 -1.76
C THR A 380 10.94 13.46 -2.49
N SER A 381 10.06 14.44 -2.31
CA SER A 381 8.69 14.40 -2.84
C SER A 381 8.63 14.77 -4.32
N ILE A 382 7.55 14.38 -5.01
CA ILE A 382 7.28 14.78 -6.39
C ILE A 382 7.13 16.29 -6.53
N GLU A 383 6.60 16.98 -5.53
CA GLU A 383 6.51 18.45 -5.49
C GLU A 383 7.90 19.11 -5.56
N SER A 384 8.90 18.51 -4.92
CA SER A 384 10.28 19.04 -4.89
C SER A 384 11.10 18.75 -6.16
N VAL A 385 10.53 18.03 -7.13
CA VAL A 385 11.22 17.66 -8.37
C VAL A 385 11.48 18.89 -9.24
N ASP A 386 12.76 19.08 -9.59
CA ASP A 386 13.23 20.11 -10.50
C ASP A 386 14.12 19.48 -11.59
N ILE A 387 13.65 19.56 -12.84
CA ILE A 387 14.36 19.09 -14.04
C ILE A 387 15.05 20.22 -14.82
N SER A 388 15.11 21.43 -14.25
CA SER A 388 15.78 22.58 -14.84
C SER A 388 17.29 22.61 -14.51
N GLY A 389 18.00 23.61 -15.05
CA GLY A 389 19.43 23.82 -14.80
C GLY A 389 20.32 23.61 -16.01
N THR A 390 21.62 23.84 -15.81
CA THR A 390 22.66 23.70 -16.86
C THR A 390 23.11 22.25 -17.03
N THR A 391 22.94 21.40 -16.02
CA THR A 391 23.28 19.96 -16.06
C THR A 391 22.03 19.07 -16.08
N SER A 392 22.20 17.80 -16.46
CA SER A 392 21.14 16.78 -16.45
C SER A 392 20.88 16.15 -15.07
N ASP A 393 21.53 16.64 -14.01
CA ASP A 393 21.49 16.02 -12.67
C ASP A 393 20.10 16.06 -12.04
N GLY A 394 19.43 17.22 -12.12
CA GLY A 394 18.06 17.37 -11.62
C GLY A 394 17.10 16.42 -12.34
N ALA A 395 17.26 16.28 -13.66
CA ALA A 395 16.49 15.35 -14.48
C ALA A 395 16.74 13.87 -14.11
N GLN A 396 17.98 13.48 -13.82
CA GLN A 396 18.31 12.11 -13.43
C GLN A 396 17.79 11.78 -12.02
N ALA A 397 17.85 12.74 -11.09
CA ALA A 397 17.25 12.60 -9.76
C ALA A 397 15.72 12.52 -9.85
N ALA A 398 15.10 13.32 -10.72
CA ALA A 398 13.65 13.30 -10.95
C ALA A 398 13.15 11.92 -11.38
N ILE A 399 13.86 11.25 -12.30
CA ILE A 399 13.49 9.90 -12.75
C ILE A 399 13.41 8.93 -11.57
N ASN A 400 14.40 8.93 -10.67
CA ASN A 400 14.40 8.05 -9.50
C ASN A 400 13.21 8.36 -8.57
N THR A 401 12.93 9.63 -8.32
CA THR A 401 11.80 10.05 -7.48
C THR A 401 10.45 9.67 -8.10
N ILE A 402 10.29 9.85 -9.42
CA ILE A 402 9.08 9.50 -10.16
C ILE A 402 8.87 7.99 -10.20
N ASP A 403 9.93 7.20 -10.36
CA ASP A 403 9.86 5.75 -10.37
C ASP A 403 9.45 5.19 -9.01
N ALA A 404 9.97 5.78 -7.92
CA ALA A 404 9.53 5.46 -6.58
C ALA A 404 8.05 5.82 -6.34
N ALA A 405 7.61 6.99 -6.79
CA ALA A 405 6.20 7.39 -6.71
C ALA A 405 5.27 6.48 -7.53
N LEU A 406 5.67 6.09 -8.75
CA LEU A 406 4.94 5.10 -9.55
C LEU A 406 4.81 3.77 -8.80
N ALA A 407 5.90 3.27 -8.22
CA ALA A 407 5.88 2.04 -7.43
C ALA A 407 4.96 2.13 -6.20
N GLN A 408 4.90 3.30 -5.53
CA GLN A 408 3.96 3.53 -4.42
C GLN A 408 2.50 3.48 -4.89
N ILE A 409 2.16 4.13 -6.01
CA ILE A 409 0.81 4.11 -6.56
C ILE A 409 0.44 2.69 -7.00
N ASP A 410 1.30 1.99 -7.72
CA ASP A 410 1.03 0.63 -8.19
C ASP A 410 0.84 -0.36 -7.04
N ALA A 411 1.59 -0.23 -5.94
CA ALA A 411 1.37 -1.01 -4.74
C ALA A 411 -0.03 -0.76 -4.14
N GLN A 412 -0.46 0.50 -4.04
CA GLN A 412 -1.78 0.81 -3.51
C GLN A 412 -2.93 0.35 -4.42
N ARG A 413 -2.74 0.43 -5.74
CA ARG A 413 -3.69 -0.10 -6.74
C ARG A 413 -3.80 -1.62 -6.66
N ALA A 414 -2.67 -2.32 -6.46
CA ALA A 414 -2.66 -3.76 -6.23
C ALA A 414 -3.45 -4.14 -4.96
N ASP A 415 -3.26 -3.39 -3.86
CA ASP A 415 -4.00 -3.60 -2.62
C ASP A 415 -5.52 -3.36 -2.81
N LEU A 416 -5.92 -2.31 -3.52
CA LEU A 416 -7.32 -2.07 -3.85
C LEU A 416 -7.91 -3.17 -4.74
N GLY A 417 -7.16 -3.67 -5.72
CA GLY A 417 -7.56 -4.81 -6.54
C GLY A 417 -7.81 -6.06 -5.70
N ALA A 418 -6.93 -6.36 -4.74
CA ALA A 418 -7.10 -7.47 -3.81
C ALA A 418 -8.35 -7.29 -2.92
N VAL A 419 -8.59 -6.07 -2.42
CA VAL A 419 -9.77 -5.74 -1.62
C VAL A 419 -11.06 -5.82 -2.43
N GLN A 420 -11.08 -5.37 -3.68
CA GLN A 420 -12.22 -5.53 -4.60
C GLN A 420 -12.56 -7.01 -4.81
N ASN A 421 -11.56 -7.86 -5.05
CA ASN A 421 -11.75 -9.30 -5.14
C ASN A 421 -12.34 -9.89 -3.86
N ARG A 422 -11.82 -9.46 -2.70
CA ARG A 422 -12.31 -9.90 -1.39
C ARG A 422 -13.77 -9.49 -1.15
N PHE A 423 -14.16 -8.26 -1.51
CA PHE A 423 -15.56 -7.84 -1.45
C PHE A 423 -16.42 -8.67 -2.41
N GLY A 424 -15.96 -8.93 -3.63
CA GLY A 424 -16.67 -9.77 -4.60
C GLY A 424 -16.97 -11.18 -4.07
N PHE A 425 -15.96 -11.87 -3.53
CA PHE A 425 -16.15 -13.18 -2.89
C PHE A 425 -17.06 -13.11 -1.67
N THR A 426 -16.94 -12.04 -0.87
CA THR A 426 -17.80 -11.85 0.30
C THR A 426 -19.25 -11.66 -0.10
N ILE A 427 -19.56 -10.85 -1.12
CA ILE A 427 -20.92 -10.65 -1.64
C ILE A 427 -21.53 -11.97 -2.11
N ALA A 428 -20.77 -12.77 -2.88
CA ALA A 428 -21.21 -14.09 -3.34
C ALA A 428 -21.52 -15.03 -2.17
N ASN A 429 -20.66 -15.05 -1.14
CA ASN A 429 -20.89 -15.84 0.07
C ASN A 429 -22.13 -15.35 0.84
N LEU A 430 -22.26 -14.04 1.07
CA LEU A 430 -23.43 -13.45 1.74
C LEU A 430 -24.73 -13.75 0.99
N ALA A 431 -24.71 -13.76 -0.35
CA ALA A 431 -25.86 -14.12 -1.16
C ALA A 431 -26.29 -15.56 -0.92
N ASN A 432 -25.34 -16.50 -0.96
CA ASN A 432 -25.59 -17.91 -0.65
C ASN A 432 -26.10 -18.12 0.77
N VAL A 433 -25.52 -17.43 1.76
CA VAL A 433 -25.98 -17.52 3.16
C VAL A 433 -27.39 -16.93 3.30
N SER A 434 -27.66 -15.78 2.69
CA SER A 434 -28.97 -15.14 2.72
C SER A 434 -30.05 -16.04 2.10
N GLU A 435 -29.76 -16.69 0.98
CA GLU A 435 -30.66 -17.65 0.34
C GLU A 435 -30.95 -18.86 1.25
N ASN A 436 -29.92 -19.48 1.82
CA ASN A 436 -30.07 -20.63 2.70
C ASN A 436 -30.82 -20.30 4.01
N VAL A 437 -30.56 -19.12 4.58
CA VAL A 437 -31.26 -18.63 5.78
C VAL A 437 -32.71 -18.29 5.43
N SER A 438 -32.98 -17.71 4.26
CA SER A 438 -34.34 -17.45 3.77
C SER A 438 -35.13 -18.74 3.56
N ALA A 439 -34.53 -19.76 2.93
CA ALA A 439 -35.14 -21.08 2.78
C ALA A 439 -35.40 -21.76 4.14
N SER A 440 -34.50 -21.58 5.10
CA SER A 440 -34.67 -22.11 6.46
C SER A 440 -35.78 -21.39 7.22
N LYS A 441 -35.90 -20.06 7.06
CA LYS A 441 -37.00 -19.27 7.60
C LYS A 441 -38.34 -19.71 6.99
N SER A 442 -38.41 -19.87 5.67
CA SER A 442 -39.61 -20.33 4.95
C SER A 442 -40.12 -21.69 5.49
N ARG A 443 -39.22 -22.67 5.72
CA ARG A 443 -39.60 -23.96 6.34
C ARG A 443 -40.21 -23.83 7.74
N ILE A 444 -39.84 -22.79 8.49
CA ILE A 444 -40.33 -22.55 9.85
C ILE A 444 -41.64 -21.77 9.81
N GLU A 445 -41.70 -20.69 9.04
CA GLU A 445 -42.77 -19.69 9.11
C GLU A 445 -43.85 -19.87 8.06
N ASP A 446 -43.54 -20.37 6.86
CA ASP A 446 -44.51 -20.43 5.76
C ASP A 446 -45.44 -21.65 5.89
N THR A 447 -46.68 -21.47 5.39
CA THR A 447 -47.70 -22.52 5.34
C THR A 447 -47.56 -23.35 4.07
N ASP A 448 -47.64 -24.68 4.23
CA ASP A 448 -47.92 -25.58 3.11
C ASP A 448 -49.41 -25.48 2.74
N TYR A 449 -49.70 -24.79 1.64
CA TYR A 449 -51.05 -24.56 1.13
C TYR A 449 -51.81 -25.87 0.86
N ALA A 450 -51.15 -26.91 0.38
CA ALA A 450 -51.81 -28.19 0.09
C ALA A 450 -52.29 -28.86 1.38
N ALA A 451 -51.41 -28.93 2.38
CA ALA A 451 -51.75 -29.51 3.68
C ALA A 451 -52.82 -28.69 4.42
N GLU A 452 -52.74 -27.36 4.36
CA GLU A 452 -53.69 -26.49 5.09
C GLU A 452 -55.06 -26.42 4.40
N THR A 453 -55.13 -26.50 3.07
CA THR A 453 -56.40 -26.62 2.34
C THR A 453 -57.11 -27.92 2.67
N ALA A 454 -56.39 -29.04 2.75
CA ALA A 454 -56.96 -30.32 3.16
C ALA A 454 -57.52 -30.27 4.60
N LYS A 455 -56.82 -29.60 5.53
CA LYS A 455 -57.32 -29.35 6.90
C LYS A 455 -58.55 -28.45 6.90
N LEU A 456 -58.54 -27.38 6.11
CA LEU A 456 -59.69 -26.47 5.97
C LEU A 456 -60.93 -27.25 5.53
N THR A 457 -60.83 -28.03 4.44
CA THR A 457 -61.94 -28.84 3.92
C THR A 457 -62.42 -29.86 4.95
N LYS A 458 -61.49 -30.55 5.64
CA LYS A 458 -61.84 -31.47 6.73
C LYS A 458 -62.61 -30.75 7.86
N ASN A 459 -62.16 -29.58 8.28
CA ASN A 459 -62.78 -28.81 9.35
C ASN A 459 -64.15 -28.24 8.93
N GLN A 460 -64.32 -27.84 7.66
CA GLN A 460 -65.63 -27.45 7.11
C GLN A 460 -66.61 -28.63 7.12
N ILE A 461 -66.18 -29.82 6.70
CA ILE A 461 -67.01 -31.03 6.73
C ILE A 461 -67.35 -31.42 8.18
N MET A 462 -66.39 -31.34 9.11
CA MET A 462 -66.62 -31.59 10.55
C MET A 462 -67.58 -30.57 11.16
N GLN A 463 -67.52 -29.29 10.77
CA GLN A 463 -68.46 -28.28 11.23
C GLN A 463 -69.89 -28.57 10.75
N GLN A 464 -70.06 -28.95 9.47
CA GLN A 464 -71.35 -29.36 8.92
C GLN A 464 -71.90 -30.62 9.60
N ALA A 465 -71.06 -31.64 9.81
CA ALA A 465 -71.46 -32.85 10.52
C ALA A 465 -71.78 -32.57 12.00
N GLY A 466 -71.02 -31.67 12.64
CA GLY A 466 -71.20 -31.27 14.04
C GLY A 466 -72.52 -30.52 14.27
N THR A 467 -72.95 -29.67 13.35
CA THR A 467 -74.27 -29.01 13.44
C THR A 467 -75.41 -30.01 13.25
N THR A 468 -75.27 -30.99 12.34
CA THR A 468 -76.25 -32.08 12.17
C THR A 468 -76.35 -32.96 13.43
N ILE A 469 -75.22 -33.38 14.01
CA ILE A 469 -75.19 -34.22 15.22
C ILE A 469 -75.69 -33.43 16.43
N LEU A 470 -75.40 -32.12 16.54
CA LEU A 470 -75.95 -31.27 17.59
C LEU A 470 -77.49 -31.15 17.46
N ALA A 471 -77.99 -30.96 16.24
CA ALA A 471 -79.43 -30.93 15.97
C ALA A 471 -80.11 -32.26 16.36
N GLN A 472 -79.51 -33.40 15.98
CA GLN A 472 -80.01 -34.73 16.34
C GLN A 472 -79.90 -35.00 17.86
N SER A 473 -78.82 -34.56 18.50
CA SER A 473 -78.61 -34.69 19.94
C SER A 473 -79.61 -33.87 20.75
N ASN A 474 -80.08 -32.74 20.23
CA ASN A 474 -81.12 -31.92 20.84
C ASN A 474 -82.53 -32.50 20.70
N GLN A 475 -82.75 -33.45 19.79
CA GLN A 475 -84.03 -34.16 19.62
C GLN A 475 -84.18 -35.38 20.55
N LEU A 476 -83.08 -35.95 21.04
CA LEU A 476 -83.10 -37.11 21.96
C LEU A 476 -83.96 -36.91 23.23
N PRO A 477 -83.91 -35.74 23.93
CA PRO A 477 -84.78 -35.48 25.07
C PRO A 477 -86.27 -35.36 24.68
N GLN A 478 -86.58 -34.89 23.46
CA GLN A 478 -87.96 -34.77 22.96
C GLN A 478 -88.58 -36.15 22.69
N ALA A 479 -87.78 -37.10 22.16
CA ALA A 479 -88.18 -38.50 22.01
C ALA A 479 -88.44 -39.18 23.37
N ALA A 480 -87.69 -38.81 24.41
CA ALA A 480 -87.92 -39.29 25.77
C ALA A 480 -89.18 -38.69 26.41
N LEU A 481 -89.51 -37.42 26.14
CA LEU A 481 -90.79 -36.83 26.57
C LEU A 481 -92.00 -37.48 25.86
N SER A 482 -91.84 -37.90 24.59
CA SER A 482 -92.87 -38.64 23.85
C SER A 482 -93.19 -40.02 24.44
N LEU A 483 -92.34 -40.58 25.30
CA LEU A 483 -92.58 -41.83 26.03
C LEU A 483 -93.25 -41.62 27.39
N LEU A 484 -93.33 -40.37 27.86
CA LEU A 484 -93.88 -39.98 29.16
C LEU A 484 -95.26 -39.31 29.05
N GLY A 485 -95.76 -39.11 27.83
CA GLY A 485 -97.05 -38.49 27.50
C GLY A 485 -98.01 -39.47 26.86
#